data_AF-A3UI48-F1
#
_entry.id   AF-A3UI48-F1
#
_cell.length_a   1.000
_cell.length_b   1.000
_cell.length_c   1.000
_cell.angle_alpha   90.00
_cell.angle_beta   90.00
_cell.angle_gamma   90.00
#
_symmetry.space_group_name_H-M   'P 1'
#
loop_
_entity.id
_entity.type
_entity.pdbx_description
1 polymer ?
#
loop_
_entity_poly.entity_id
_entity_poly.type
_entity_poly.pdbx_seq_one_letter_code
_entity_poly.pdbx_strand_id
1 'polypeptide(L)'
;MTPEAAQIALGVDAWGLNQLVAQGEFAEALDERSVKRLAEQRRRVRTQALKDLAGIDGLHLAPSSSDAPVIAAPEAVELPEDFDRPAVFLDACVLAGAVRRHLVLALADAGFFYPRWSEKVLFETGHAHARIVDGKPDRDGPGEAARLVLALEHAYPEALVPTEDAMAIKVTGKLPDPDDAHVMQAASAGQARVILTENMKDFPRATLKPLGLYARPSGDFIASRLGLAPETARAALLTAAQRLGLSAPRFALALQRSRLGSLAKKLGI
;
A
#
# COMPACT_ATOMS: atom_id res chain seq x y z
N MET A 1 -12.03 -22.42 18.36
CA MET A 1 -10.67 -22.61 17.83
C MET A 1 -9.72 -21.70 18.62
N THR A 2 -8.42 -22.00 18.73
CA THR A 2 -7.47 -21.06 19.35
C THR A 2 -7.14 -19.89 18.40
N PRO A 3 -6.68 -18.73 18.91
CA PRO A 3 -6.27 -17.61 18.07
C PRO A 3 -5.18 -17.96 17.06
N GLU A 4 -4.21 -18.79 17.43
CA GLU A 4 -3.07 -19.17 16.58
C GLU A 4 -3.55 -20.08 15.43
N ALA A 5 -4.42 -21.04 15.73
CA ALA A 5 -5.01 -21.91 14.72
C ALA A 5 -5.92 -21.12 13.75
N ALA A 6 -6.61 -20.08 14.24
CA ALA A 6 -7.41 -19.20 13.39
C ALA A 6 -6.54 -18.29 12.50
N GLN A 7 -5.46 -17.71 13.04
CA GLN A 7 -4.45 -16.95 12.28
C GLN A 7 -3.90 -17.79 11.12
N ILE A 8 -3.41 -19.01 11.40
CA ILE A 8 -2.87 -19.93 10.40
C ILE A 8 -3.95 -20.32 9.36
N ALA A 9 -5.17 -20.64 9.80
CA ALA A 9 -6.24 -21.04 8.90
C ALA A 9 -6.66 -19.92 7.93
N LEU A 10 -6.70 -18.68 8.42
CA LEU A 10 -7.13 -17.51 7.65
C LEU A 10 -5.99 -16.87 6.86
N GLY A 11 -4.72 -17.09 7.24
CA GLY A 11 -3.59 -16.32 6.71
C GLY A 11 -3.74 -14.85 7.07
N VAL A 12 -3.81 -14.58 8.39
CA VAL A 12 -3.76 -13.24 9.01
C VAL A 12 -2.88 -13.33 10.25
N ASP A 13 -2.32 -12.19 10.66
CA ASP A 13 -1.62 -12.02 11.91
C ASP A 13 -2.60 -11.84 13.09
N ALA A 14 -2.05 -11.65 14.30
CA ALA A 14 -2.83 -11.45 15.51
C ALA A 14 -3.71 -10.18 15.44
N TRP A 15 -3.21 -9.08 14.85
CA TRP A 15 -3.99 -7.86 14.71
C TRP A 15 -5.11 -8.02 13.67
N GLY A 16 -4.83 -8.61 12.51
CA GLY A 16 -5.84 -8.91 11.49
C GLY A 16 -6.93 -9.83 12.01
N LEU A 17 -6.59 -10.83 12.83
CA LEU A 17 -7.57 -11.68 13.51
C LEU A 17 -8.45 -10.87 14.48
N ASN A 18 -7.84 -9.99 15.29
CA ASN A 18 -8.58 -9.14 16.23
C ASN A 18 -9.56 -8.20 15.51
N GLN A 19 -9.23 -7.71 14.31
CA GLN A 19 -10.18 -6.92 13.51
C GLN A 19 -11.38 -7.74 13.04
N LEU A 20 -11.17 -8.96 12.55
CA LEU A 20 -12.28 -9.85 12.13
C LEU A 20 -13.20 -10.17 13.33
N VAL A 21 -12.62 -10.39 14.52
CA VAL A 21 -13.41 -10.56 15.76
C VAL A 21 -14.19 -9.29 16.12
N ALA A 22 -13.56 -8.12 16.08
CA ALA A 22 -14.21 -6.84 16.37
C ALA A 22 -15.31 -6.46 15.36
N GLN A 23 -15.23 -6.96 14.13
CA GLN A 23 -16.23 -6.78 13.07
C GLN A 23 -17.43 -7.75 13.19
N GLY A 24 -17.37 -8.74 14.07
CA GLY A 24 -18.45 -9.71 14.27
C GLY A 24 -18.46 -10.88 13.27
N GLU A 25 -17.32 -11.18 12.64
CA GLU A 25 -17.17 -12.28 11.66
C GLU A 25 -17.35 -13.69 12.26
N PHE A 26 -17.41 -13.79 13.59
CA PHE A 26 -17.58 -15.03 14.35
C PHE A 26 -18.72 -14.88 15.35
N ALA A 27 -19.46 -15.97 15.58
CA ALA A 27 -20.76 -15.91 16.24
C ALA A 27 -20.74 -15.47 17.72
N GLU A 28 -19.62 -15.65 18.44
CA GLU A 28 -19.45 -15.30 19.87
C GLU A 28 -17.98 -15.41 20.30
N ALA A 29 -17.30 -16.43 19.78
CA ALA A 29 -15.84 -16.63 19.84
C ALA A 29 -15.37 -17.16 18.48
N LEU A 30 -14.07 -17.45 18.30
CA LEU A 30 -13.47 -18.01 17.08
C LEU A 30 -14.03 -19.41 16.75
N ASP A 31 -15.25 -19.44 16.22
CA ASP A 31 -15.98 -20.67 15.95
C ASP A 31 -15.40 -21.37 14.72
N GLU A 32 -15.20 -22.68 14.85
CA GLU A 32 -14.44 -23.45 13.86
C GLU A 32 -15.14 -23.51 12.49
N ARG A 33 -16.46 -23.36 12.45
CA ARG A 33 -17.24 -23.39 11.21
C ARG A 33 -17.06 -22.10 10.42
N SER A 34 -17.17 -20.94 11.07
CA SER A 34 -16.94 -19.64 10.45
C SER A 34 -15.48 -19.47 10.06
N VAL A 35 -14.52 -19.86 10.91
CA VAL A 35 -13.09 -19.86 10.55
C VAL A 35 -12.83 -20.73 9.32
N LYS A 36 -13.33 -21.98 9.28
CA LYS A 36 -13.15 -22.87 8.12
C LYS A 36 -13.79 -22.30 6.84
N ARG A 37 -15.00 -21.73 6.93
CA ARG A 37 -15.70 -21.06 5.82
C ARG A 37 -14.89 -19.89 5.26
N LEU A 38 -14.47 -18.97 6.12
CA LEU A 38 -13.68 -17.79 5.75
C LEU A 38 -12.31 -18.19 5.20
N ALA A 39 -11.65 -19.19 5.80
CA ALA A 39 -10.39 -19.75 5.32
C ALA A 39 -10.52 -20.37 3.92
N GLU A 40 -11.61 -21.09 3.65
CA GLU A 40 -11.87 -21.64 2.32
C GLU A 40 -12.17 -20.54 1.29
N GLN A 41 -12.97 -19.54 1.66
CA GLN A 41 -13.26 -18.38 0.82
C GLN A 41 -11.99 -17.58 0.47
N ARG A 42 -11.13 -17.31 1.47
CA ARG A 42 -9.81 -16.67 1.29
C ARG A 42 -8.88 -17.52 0.42
N ARG A 43 -8.85 -18.85 0.60
CA ARG A 43 -8.09 -19.75 -0.28
C ARG A 43 -8.59 -19.69 -1.72
N ARG A 44 -9.92 -19.76 -1.96
CA ARG A 44 -10.51 -19.66 -3.31
C ARG A 44 -10.13 -18.35 -3.99
N VAL A 45 -10.25 -17.21 -3.29
CA VAL A 45 -9.83 -15.91 -3.83
C VAL A 45 -8.32 -15.85 -4.07
N ARG A 46 -7.48 -16.26 -3.11
CA ARG A 46 -6.02 -16.24 -3.30
C ARG A 46 -5.60 -17.11 -4.48
N THR A 47 -6.21 -18.29 -4.65
CA THR A 47 -6.00 -19.15 -5.82
C THR A 47 -6.48 -18.48 -7.11
N GLN A 48 -7.62 -17.79 -7.09
CA GLN A 48 -8.11 -17.06 -8.28
C GLN A 48 -7.19 -15.89 -8.61
N ALA A 49 -6.87 -15.01 -7.66
CA ALA A 49 -5.95 -13.88 -7.85
C ALA A 49 -4.56 -14.34 -8.34
N LEU A 50 -4.01 -15.44 -7.80
CA LEU A 50 -2.75 -16.01 -8.29
C LEU A 50 -2.88 -16.60 -9.70
N LYS A 51 -4.04 -17.17 -10.08
CA LYS A 51 -4.32 -17.58 -11.46
C LYS A 51 -4.52 -16.41 -12.40
N ASP A 52 -5.15 -15.33 -11.95
CA ASP A 52 -5.35 -14.10 -12.71
C ASP A 52 -4.00 -13.41 -12.96
N LEU A 53 -3.10 -13.42 -11.96
CA LEU A 53 -1.71 -12.98 -12.07
C LEU A 53 -0.85 -13.88 -12.98
N ALA A 54 -1.07 -15.21 -12.95
CA ALA A 54 -0.31 -16.18 -13.74
C ALA A 54 -0.87 -16.42 -15.15
N GLY A 55 -2.12 -16.02 -15.44
CA GLY A 55 -2.73 -16.08 -16.77
C GLY A 55 -2.18 -15.03 -17.75
N ILE A 56 -0.99 -14.51 -17.46
CA ILE A 56 -0.32 -13.38 -18.10
C ILE A 56 1.07 -13.85 -18.62
N ASP A 57 1.19 -14.42 -19.85
CA ASP A 57 2.41 -15.03 -20.44
C ASP A 57 3.02 -14.43 -21.76
N GLY A 58 4.02 -13.56 -21.62
CA GLY A 58 4.79 -12.98 -22.76
C GLY A 58 4.07 -11.84 -23.52
N LEU A 59 4.49 -10.57 -23.46
CA LEU A 59 5.57 -9.93 -22.69
C LEU A 59 5.00 -8.80 -21.78
N HIS A 60 4.14 -9.07 -20.78
CA HIS A 60 3.49 -10.36 -20.48
C HIS A 60 2.00 -10.35 -20.88
N LEU A 61 1.50 -11.53 -21.25
CA LEU A 61 0.10 -11.93 -21.49
C LEU A 61 -0.98 -10.85 -21.57
N ALA A 62 -1.30 -10.49 -22.79
CA ALA A 62 -2.68 -10.33 -23.19
C ALA A 62 -3.00 -11.35 -24.31
N PRO A 63 -4.29 -11.69 -24.56
CA PRO A 63 -5.20 -10.64 -24.99
C PRO A 63 -6.56 -10.62 -24.25
N SER A 64 -6.92 -9.40 -23.80
CA SER A 64 -8.30 -8.86 -23.68
C SER A 64 -9.21 -9.48 -22.59
N SER A 65 -9.90 -8.72 -21.72
CA SER A 65 -10.02 -7.26 -21.52
C SER A 65 -10.72 -6.94 -20.18
N SER A 66 -10.53 -5.71 -19.67
CA SER A 66 -11.21 -5.05 -18.53
C SER A 66 -10.71 -5.34 -17.10
N ASP A 67 -9.86 -4.41 -16.63
CA ASP A 67 -10.00 -3.68 -15.36
C ASP A 67 -9.62 -4.28 -14.00
N ALA A 68 -8.41 -4.85 -13.90
CA ALA A 68 -7.58 -4.72 -12.70
C ALA A 68 -6.08 -4.61 -13.06
N PRO A 69 -5.38 -3.49 -12.79
CA PRO A 69 -3.97 -3.34 -13.16
C PRO A 69 -3.02 -3.93 -12.12
N VAL A 70 -2.21 -4.90 -12.56
CA VAL A 70 -1.12 -5.51 -11.78
C VAL A 70 0.05 -4.54 -11.64
N ILE A 71 0.66 -4.48 -10.45
CA ILE A 71 1.93 -3.78 -10.22
C ILE A 71 3.06 -4.78 -10.41
N ALA A 72 3.65 -4.81 -11.60
CA ALA A 72 4.90 -5.53 -11.83
C ALA A 72 6.09 -4.60 -11.53
N ALA A 73 7.07 -5.06 -10.75
CA ALA A 73 8.35 -4.38 -10.64
C ALA A 73 9.05 -4.43 -12.02
N PRO A 74 9.47 -3.29 -12.59
CA PRO A 74 10.30 -3.26 -13.79
C PRO A 74 11.76 -3.54 -13.40
N GLU A 75 12.61 -3.77 -14.40
CA GLU A 75 14.06 -3.73 -14.18
C GLU A 75 14.45 -2.37 -13.58
N ALA A 76 15.22 -2.41 -12.50
CA ALA A 76 15.58 -1.20 -11.75
C ALA A 76 16.41 -0.26 -12.64
N VAL A 77 15.93 0.96 -12.83
CA VAL A 77 16.70 1.99 -13.53
C VAL A 77 17.94 2.32 -12.68
N GLU A 78 19.11 2.35 -13.32
CA GLU A 78 20.36 2.76 -12.69
C GLU A 78 20.29 4.25 -12.32
N LEU A 79 20.02 4.52 -11.04
CA LEU A 79 20.32 5.80 -10.42
C LEU A 79 21.85 5.89 -10.18
N PRO A 80 22.42 7.10 -10.07
CA PRO A 80 23.85 7.27 -9.80
C PRO A 80 24.31 6.48 -8.56
N GLU A 81 25.52 5.91 -8.59
CA GLU A 81 26.02 5.01 -7.53
C GLU A 81 26.03 5.66 -6.13
N ASP A 82 26.20 6.98 -6.05
CA ASP A 82 26.15 7.76 -4.81
C ASP A 82 24.72 7.97 -4.24
N PHE A 83 23.68 7.46 -4.90
CA PHE A 83 22.28 7.67 -4.50
C PHE A 83 21.86 6.68 -3.42
N ASP A 84 22.08 7.06 -2.16
CA ASP A 84 21.48 6.36 -1.00
C ASP A 84 19.94 6.34 -1.15
N ARG A 85 19.38 5.13 -1.23
CA ARG A 85 17.94 4.89 -1.43
C ARG A 85 17.26 4.83 -0.05
N PRO A 86 16.60 5.91 0.42
CA PRO A 86 16.05 5.93 1.77
C PRO A 86 14.89 4.94 1.90
N ALA A 87 14.75 4.30 3.06
CA ALA A 87 13.48 3.67 3.41
C ALA A 87 12.39 4.74 3.66
N VAL A 88 11.21 4.51 3.09
CA VAL A 88 10.05 5.41 3.18
C VAL A 88 8.80 4.58 3.46
N PHE A 89 8.15 4.89 4.59
CA PHE A 89 6.94 4.21 5.01
C PHE A 89 5.72 4.80 4.29
N LEU A 90 4.86 3.95 3.75
CA LEU A 90 3.69 4.33 2.97
C LEU A 90 2.42 4.11 3.79
N ASP A 91 1.72 5.18 4.12
CA ASP A 91 0.45 5.13 4.87
C ASP A 91 -0.71 4.62 3.98
N ALA A 92 -1.76 4.07 4.60
CA ALA A 92 -2.91 3.49 3.90
C ALA A 92 -3.65 4.53 3.02
N CYS A 93 -3.68 5.80 3.45
CA CYS A 93 -4.24 6.90 2.65
C CYS A 93 -3.44 7.20 1.35
N VAL A 94 -2.19 6.73 1.26
CA VAL A 94 -1.34 6.80 0.07
C VAL A 94 -1.60 5.63 -0.87
N LEU A 95 -1.71 4.41 -0.32
CA LEU A 95 -1.84 3.16 -1.08
C LEU A 95 -3.27 2.83 -1.55
N ALA A 96 -4.31 3.29 -0.85
CA ALA A 96 -5.70 2.93 -1.17
C ALA A 96 -6.18 3.48 -2.53
N GLY A 97 -5.75 4.70 -2.89
CA GLY A 97 -6.14 5.36 -4.14
C GLY A 97 -5.23 4.96 -5.31
N ALA A 98 -5.77 4.27 -6.32
CA ALA A 98 -5.00 3.68 -7.42
C ALA A 98 -4.02 4.67 -8.10
N VAL A 99 -4.47 5.88 -8.46
CA VAL A 99 -3.62 6.89 -9.10
C VAL A 99 -2.39 7.21 -8.23
N ARG A 100 -2.60 7.52 -6.95
CA ARG A 100 -1.51 7.88 -6.03
C ARG A 100 -0.58 6.70 -5.77
N ARG A 101 -1.15 5.51 -5.51
CA ARG A 101 -0.40 4.25 -5.33
C ARG A 101 0.55 3.98 -6.49
N HIS A 102 0.05 3.99 -7.72
CA HIS A 102 0.86 3.66 -8.90
C HIS A 102 1.96 4.70 -9.14
N LEU A 103 1.72 5.98 -8.86
CA LEU A 103 2.75 7.03 -8.99
C LEU A 103 3.85 6.92 -7.94
N VAL A 104 3.49 6.62 -6.69
CA VAL A 104 4.46 6.45 -5.58
C VAL A 104 5.28 5.18 -5.79
N LEU A 105 4.64 4.06 -6.15
CA LEU A 105 5.33 2.79 -6.35
C LEU A 105 6.17 2.77 -7.64
N ALA A 106 5.77 3.46 -8.71
CA ALA A 106 6.63 3.62 -9.88
C ALA A 106 7.93 4.41 -9.57
N LEU A 107 7.92 5.29 -8.56
CA LEU A 107 9.15 5.93 -8.08
C LEU A 107 10.01 4.97 -7.22
N ALA A 108 9.40 4.05 -6.46
CA ALA A 108 10.13 2.98 -5.78
C ALA A 108 10.81 2.05 -6.79
N ASP A 109 10.06 1.61 -7.81
CA ASP A 109 10.53 0.82 -8.96
C ASP A 109 11.73 1.47 -9.67
N ALA A 110 11.67 2.79 -9.89
CA ALA A 110 12.76 3.57 -10.45
C ALA A 110 13.89 3.90 -9.45
N GLY A 111 13.90 3.24 -8.29
CA GLY A 111 14.97 3.28 -7.29
C GLY A 111 14.97 4.47 -6.32
N PHE A 112 13.98 5.38 -6.37
CA PHE A 112 14.05 6.64 -5.59
C PHE A 112 13.91 6.47 -4.06
N PHE A 113 13.50 5.29 -3.59
CA PHE A 113 13.35 4.90 -2.19
C PHE A 113 13.01 3.39 -2.08
N TYR A 114 13.20 2.79 -0.91
CA TYR A 114 12.63 1.49 -0.56
C TYR A 114 11.26 1.68 0.13
N PRO A 115 10.16 1.15 -0.43
CA PRO A 115 8.83 1.27 0.18
C PRO A 115 8.76 0.39 1.43
N ARG A 116 8.11 0.86 2.50
CA ARG A 116 7.81 0.07 3.70
C ARG A 116 6.35 0.21 4.12
N TRP A 117 5.77 -0.83 4.71
CA TRP A 117 4.43 -0.82 5.32
C TRP A 117 4.31 -1.94 6.37
N SER A 118 3.31 -1.88 7.26
CA SER A 118 2.96 -3.00 8.15
C SER A 118 1.72 -3.74 7.69
N GLU A 119 1.48 -4.92 8.26
CA GLU A 119 0.28 -5.74 8.04
C GLU A 119 -1.02 -4.94 8.30
N LYS A 120 -1.05 -4.18 9.42
CA LYS A 120 -2.16 -3.26 9.75
C LYS A 120 -2.43 -2.24 8.62
N VAL A 121 -1.37 -1.62 8.09
CA VAL A 121 -1.49 -0.63 7.01
C VAL A 121 -1.95 -1.26 5.70
N LEU A 122 -1.53 -2.49 5.38
CA LEU A 122 -2.03 -3.21 4.20
C LEU A 122 -3.52 -3.55 4.33
N PHE A 123 -3.96 -4.01 5.49
CA PHE A 123 -5.38 -4.29 5.75
C PHE A 123 -6.23 -3.01 5.61
N GLU A 124 -5.81 -1.91 6.23
CA GLU A 124 -6.47 -0.61 6.11
C GLU A 124 -6.48 -0.10 4.66
N THR A 125 -5.39 -0.31 3.93
CA THR A 125 -5.27 -0.03 2.49
C THR A 125 -6.33 -0.79 1.71
N GLY A 126 -6.48 -2.10 1.95
CA GLY A 126 -7.47 -2.94 1.29
C GLY A 126 -8.91 -2.47 1.57
N HIS A 127 -9.28 -2.25 2.82
CA HIS A 127 -10.62 -1.77 3.18
C HIS A 127 -10.91 -0.35 2.65
N ALA A 128 -9.92 0.54 2.65
CA ALA A 128 -10.07 1.87 2.07
C ALA A 128 -10.19 1.80 0.53
N HIS A 129 -9.47 0.88 -0.12
CA HIS A 129 -9.56 0.65 -1.56
C HIS A 129 -10.95 0.14 -1.97
N ALA A 130 -11.48 -0.89 -1.32
CA ALA A 130 -12.83 -1.41 -1.58
C ALA A 130 -13.90 -0.30 -1.43
N ARG A 131 -13.80 0.54 -0.39
CA ARG A 131 -14.68 1.71 -0.23
C ARG A 131 -14.61 2.71 -1.38
N ILE A 132 -13.45 2.87 -2.01
CA ILE A 132 -13.24 3.79 -3.15
C ILE A 132 -13.82 3.21 -4.45
N VAL A 133 -13.69 1.89 -4.66
CA VAL A 133 -14.11 1.22 -5.90
C VAL A 133 -15.60 0.88 -5.89
N ASP A 134 -16.07 0.18 -4.84
CA ASP A 134 -17.41 -0.42 -4.80
C ASP A 134 -18.45 0.44 -4.06
N GLY A 135 -18.03 1.56 -3.46
CA GLY A 135 -18.87 2.42 -2.61
C GLY A 135 -19.33 1.77 -1.30
N LYS A 136 -18.97 0.50 -1.08
CA LYS A 136 -19.15 -0.27 0.15
C LYS A 136 -17.77 -0.77 0.59
N PRO A 137 -17.41 -0.76 1.87
CA PRO A 137 -16.39 -1.69 2.34
C PRO A 137 -16.94 -3.09 2.05
N ASP A 138 -16.14 -3.96 1.43
CA ASP A 138 -16.55 -5.35 1.30
C ASP A 138 -16.72 -5.93 2.71
N ARG A 139 -17.94 -6.40 2.99
CA ARG A 139 -18.39 -6.95 4.29
C ARG A 139 -18.61 -8.45 4.23
N ASP A 140 -18.56 -9.04 3.03
CA ASP A 140 -19.02 -10.42 2.79
C ASP A 140 -17.97 -11.24 2.01
N GLY A 141 -16.68 -10.87 2.11
CA GLY A 141 -15.59 -11.70 1.60
C GLY A 141 -14.27 -11.00 1.31
N PRO A 142 -13.32 -11.73 0.68
CA PRO A 142 -12.07 -11.17 0.20
C PRO A 142 -12.24 -10.64 -1.24
N GLY A 143 -12.93 -9.50 -1.42
CA GLY A 143 -13.04 -8.81 -2.70
C GLY A 143 -11.80 -7.96 -3.05
N GLU A 144 -12.04 -6.76 -3.58
CA GLU A 144 -10.96 -5.83 -4.01
C GLU A 144 -9.90 -5.57 -2.93
N ALA A 145 -10.31 -5.55 -1.66
CA ALA A 145 -9.40 -5.40 -0.53
C ALA A 145 -8.30 -6.48 -0.51
N ALA A 146 -8.69 -7.76 -0.68
CA ALA A 146 -7.75 -8.87 -0.66
C ALA A 146 -6.92 -8.95 -1.94
N ARG A 147 -7.51 -8.66 -3.12
CA ARG A 147 -6.77 -8.59 -4.39
C ARG A 147 -5.62 -7.58 -4.30
N LEU A 148 -5.89 -6.38 -3.79
CA LEU A 148 -4.87 -5.34 -3.65
C LEU A 148 -3.76 -5.74 -2.68
N VAL A 149 -4.10 -6.25 -1.49
CA VAL A 149 -3.10 -6.66 -0.48
C VAL A 149 -2.19 -7.75 -1.05
N LEU A 150 -2.75 -8.79 -1.66
CA LEU A 150 -1.98 -9.87 -2.28
C LEU A 150 -1.06 -9.36 -3.41
N ALA A 151 -1.52 -8.40 -4.22
CA ALA A 151 -0.70 -7.80 -5.26
C ALA A 151 0.48 -6.98 -4.69
N LEU A 152 0.28 -6.26 -3.58
CA LEU A 152 1.34 -5.50 -2.91
C LEU A 152 2.35 -6.42 -2.22
N GLU A 153 1.90 -7.44 -1.49
CA GLU A 153 2.75 -8.46 -0.87
C GLU A 153 3.59 -9.24 -1.90
N HIS A 154 3.01 -9.53 -3.07
CA HIS A 154 3.70 -10.25 -4.14
C HIS A 154 4.72 -9.37 -4.87
N ALA A 155 4.41 -8.09 -5.09
CA ALA A 155 5.27 -7.16 -5.81
C ALA A 155 6.45 -6.64 -4.97
N TYR A 156 6.28 -6.51 -3.65
CA TYR A 156 7.31 -5.99 -2.73
C TYR A 156 7.34 -6.81 -1.42
N PRO A 157 7.74 -8.09 -1.45
CA PRO A 157 7.79 -8.93 -0.24
C PRO A 157 8.71 -8.35 0.85
N GLU A 158 9.75 -7.61 0.48
CA GLU A 158 10.71 -6.95 1.37
C GLU A 158 10.18 -5.65 2.01
N ALA A 159 9.09 -5.10 1.51
CA ALA A 159 8.51 -3.86 2.05
C ALA A 159 7.84 -4.08 3.42
N LEU A 160 7.42 -5.30 3.73
CA LEU A 160 6.75 -5.61 4.98
C LEU A 160 7.65 -5.31 6.19
N VAL A 161 7.07 -4.66 7.20
CA VAL A 161 7.66 -4.49 8.53
C VAL A 161 6.94 -5.45 9.47
N PRO A 162 7.63 -6.42 10.09
CA PRO A 162 7.02 -7.34 11.04
C PRO A 162 6.35 -6.62 12.20
N THR A 163 5.19 -7.11 12.63
CA THR A 163 4.39 -6.49 13.70
C THR A 163 5.11 -6.54 15.04
N GLU A 164 5.89 -7.59 15.31
CA GLU A 164 6.74 -7.73 16.49
C GLU A 164 7.83 -6.64 16.58
N ASP A 165 8.51 -6.34 15.47
CA ASP A 165 9.53 -5.29 15.39
C ASP A 165 8.90 -3.90 15.61
N ALA A 166 7.71 -3.68 15.03
CA ALA A 166 6.96 -2.45 15.25
C ALA A 166 6.54 -2.30 16.73
N MET A 167 5.99 -3.34 17.35
CA MET A 167 5.54 -3.31 18.75
C MET A 167 6.69 -3.06 19.75
N ALA A 168 7.92 -3.40 19.41
CA ALA A 168 9.10 -3.07 20.23
C ALA A 168 9.42 -1.56 20.25
N ILE A 169 8.94 -0.78 19.28
CA ILE A 169 9.16 0.68 19.23
C ILE A 169 8.21 1.40 20.18
N LYS A 170 8.78 2.21 21.08
CA LYS A 170 8.01 3.08 21.98
C LYS A 170 7.77 4.46 21.36
N VAL A 171 6.52 4.75 21.01
CA VAL A 171 6.09 6.12 20.65
C VAL A 171 5.98 6.96 21.94
N THR A 172 6.47 8.20 21.88
CA THR A 172 6.45 9.14 23.01
C THR A 172 5.68 10.41 22.68
N GLY A 173 4.92 10.91 23.66
CA GLY A 173 4.03 12.06 23.51
C GLY A 173 2.58 11.64 23.28
N LYS A 174 1.67 12.62 23.21
CA LYS A 174 0.25 12.39 22.95
C LYS A 174 -0.02 12.60 21.46
N LEU A 175 -0.50 11.56 20.78
CA LEU A 175 -1.04 11.67 19.42
C LEU A 175 -2.48 12.22 19.45
N PRO A 176 -2.97 12.83 18.35
CA PRO A 176 -4.37 13.23 18.23
C PRO A 176 -5.31 12.03 18.29
N ASP A 177 -4.98 10.98 17.52
CA ASP A 177 -5.57 9.65 17.63
C ASP A 177 -4.50 8.67 18.16
N PRO A 178 -4.76 7.93 19.26
CA PRO A 178 -3.86 6.89 19.73
C PRO A 178 -3.60 5.77 18.72
N ASP A 179 -4.54 5.49 17.81
CA ASP A 179 -4.39 4.40 16.84
C ASP A 179 -3.23 4.67 15.87
N ASP A 180 -2.96 5.92 15.45
CA ASP A 180 -1.87 6.27 14.52
C ASP A 180 -0.46 5.88 15.00
N ALA A 181 -0.31 5.46 16.26
CA ALA A 181 0.95 4.99 16.82
C ALA A 181 1.58 3.85 15.99
N HIS A 182 0.80 2.92 15.44
CA HIS A 182 1.36 1.79 14.66
C HIS A 182 2.12 2.24 13.41
N VAL A 183 1.69 3.34 12.77
CA VAL A 183 2.34 3.89 11.57
C VAL A 183 3.73 4.39 11.95
N MET A 184 3.85 5.09 13.08
CA MET A 184 5.13 5.57 13.59
C MET A 184 6.04 4.44 14.09
N GLN A 185 5.47 3.45 14.76
CA GLN A 185 6.15 2.24 15.21
C GLN A 185 6.77 1.48 14.04
N ALA A 186 5.94 1.11 13.06
CA ALA A 186 6.37 0.36 11.90
C ALA A 186 7.29 1.19 10.98
N ALA A 187 7.09 2.50 10.86
CA ALA A 187 8.04 3.36 10.14
C ALA A 187 9.43 3.35 10.79
N SER A 188 9.50 3.46 12.13
CA SER A 188 10.77 3.42 12.86
C SER A 188 11.43 2.04 12.80
N ALA A 189 10.67 0.95 12.96
CA ALA A 189 11.17 -0.42 12.87
C ALA A 189 11.65 -0.75 11.45
N GLY A 190 10.90 -0.34 10.43
CA GLY A 190 11.29 -0.42 9.02
C GLY A 190 12.42 0.53 8.60
N GLN A 191 13.08 1.20 9.56
CA GLN A 191 14.17 2.16 9.38
C GLN A 191 13.84 3.35 8.44
N ALA A 192 12.55 3.61 8.22
CA ALA A 192 12.12 4.70 7.37
C ALA A 192 12.50 6.06 7.99
N ARG A 193 12.86 7.01 7.13
CA ARG A 193 13.06 8.42 7.54
C ARG A 193 11.84 9.28 7.25
N VAL A 194 10.98 8.84 6.34
CA VAL A 194 9.78 9.56 5.91
C VAL A 194 8.56 8.64 5.99
N ILE A 195 7.47 9.14 6.55
CA ILE A 195 6.11 8.60 6.37
C ILE A 195 5.46 9.42 5.26
N LEU A 196 5.07 8.78 4.16
CA LEU A 196 4.17 9.41 3.18
C LEU A 196 2.74 9.24 3.65
N THR A 197 2.07 10.37 3.87
CA THR A 197 0.69 10.43 4.35
C THR A 197 0.05 11.74 3.89
N GLU A 198 -1.25 11.69 3.62
CA GLU A 198 -2.07 12.87 3.35
C GLU A 198 -2.64 13.47 4.66
N ASN A 199 -2.56 12.72 5.77
CA ASN A 199 -3.16 13.02 7.06
C ASN A 199 -2.16 13.74 7.99
N MET A 200 -1.51 14.80 7.50
CA MET A 200 -0.40 15.49 8.19
C MET A 200 -0.67 15.95 9.63
N LYS A 201 -1.95 16.16 9.99
CA LYS A 201 -2.37 16.56 11.35
C LYS A 201 -2.15 15.46 12.39
N ASP A 202 -2.20 14.20 11.96
CA ASP A 202 -2.21 13.00 12.80
C ASP A 202 -0.80 12.61 13.25
N PHE A 203 0.22 13.18 12.58
CA PHE A 203 1.64 12.99 12.87
C PHE A 203 2.35 14.30 13.29
N PRO A 204 2.05 14.87 14.49
CA PRO A 204 2.72 16.07 14.98
C PRO A 204 4.25 15.96 14.98
N ARG A 205 4.94 17.03 14.55
CA ARG A 205 6.42 17.04 14.49
C ARG A 205 7.08 16.72 15.84
N ALA A 206 6.42 17.04 16.96
CA ALA A 206 6.91 16.74 18.31
C ALA A 206 6.94 15.24 18.64
N THR A 207 6.01 14.44 18.13
CA THR A 207 5.98 12.98 18.35
C THR A 207 6.87 12.24 17.36
N LEU A 208 7.01 12.76 16.13
CA LEU A 208 7.90 12.20 15.11
C LEU A 208 9.40 12.42 15.40
N LYS A 209 9.79 13.58 15.93
CA LYS A 209 11.21 13.97 16.12
C LYS A 209 12.02 12.98 16.97
N PRO A 210 11.53 12.44 18.10
CA PRO A 210 12.25 11.43 18.90
C PRO A 210 12.61 10.15 18.13
N LEU A 211 11.80 9.76 17.15
CA LEU A 211 12.03 8.58 16.30
C LEU A 211 12.85 8.91 15.03
N GLY A 212 13.27 10.17 14.84
CA GLY A 212 13.96 10.62 13.63
C GLY A 212 13.08 10.63 12.37
N LEU A 213 11.75 10.58 12.53
CA LEU A 213 10.77 10.50 11.44
C LEU A 213 10.33 11.88 10.92
N TYR A 214 9.83 11.92 9.68
CA TYR A 214 9.19 13.07 9.06
C TYR A 214 7.92 12.63 8.33
N ALA A 215 6.76 13.24 8.58
CA ALA A 215 5.60 13.07 7.71
C ALA A 215 5.75 13.95 6.45
N ARG A 216 5.17 13.54 5.31
CA ARG A 216 5.14 14.33 4.07
C ARG A 216 3.95 13.95 3.18
N PRO A 217 3.29 14.92 2.52
CA PRO A 217 2.31 14.63 1.46
C PRO A 217 2.96 13.89 0.29
N SER A 218 2.22 12.94 -0.30
CA SER A 218 2.71 12.17 -1.46
C SER A 218 3.02 13.06 -2.67
N GLY A 219 2.20 14.09 -2.91
CA GLY A 219 2.38 15.03 -4.01
C GLY A 219 3.68 15.83 -3.92
N ASP A 220 4.03 16.29 -2.72
CA ASP A 220 5.28 17.01 -2.46
C ASP A 220 6.50 16.10 -2.60
N PHE A 221 6.37 14.84 -2.16
CA PHE A 221 7.41 13.84 -2.35
C PHE A 221 7.64 13.53 -3.84
N ILE A 222 6.59 13.28 -4.62
CA ILE A 222 6.67 13.07 -6.08
C ILE A 222 7.28 14.30 -6.77
N ALA A 223 6.84 15.51 -6.42
CA ALA A 223 7.38 16.74 -6.95
C ALA A 223 8.87 16.94 -6.59
N SER A 224 9.33 16.47 -5.43
CA SER A 224 10.75 16.48 -5.05
C SER A 224 11.58 15.52 -5.91
N ARG A 225 11.06 14.35 -6.27
CA ARG A 225 11.76 13.39 -7.14
C ARG A 225 11.86 13.91 -8.58
N LEU A 226 10.79 14.53 -9.09
CA LEU A 226 10.81 15.28 -10.36
C LEU A 226 11.79 16.45 -10.36
N GLY A 227 12.07 17.09 -9.21
CA GLY A 227 13.11 18.12 -9.11
C GLY A 227 14.54 17.58 -9.01
N LEU A 228 14.70 16.32 -8.57
CA LEU A 228 15.98 15.70 -8.26
C LEU A 228 16.58 14.96 -9.45
N ALA A 229 15.77 14.16 -10.15
CA ALA A 229 16.13 13.51 -11.41
C ALA A 229 14.93 13.57 -12.38
N PRO A 230 14.77 14.69 -13.11
CA PRO A 230 13.56 14.98 -13.88
C PRO A 230 13.20 13.89 -14.89
N GLU A 231 14.16 13.42 -15.68
CA GLU A 231 13.92 12.42 -16.74
C GLU A 231 13.50 11.07 -16.16
N THR A 232 14.25 10.54 -15.20
CA THR A 232 13.95 9.25 -14.55
C THR A 232 12.60 9.28 -13.82
N ALA A 233 12.32 10.34 -13.06
CA ALA A 233 11.05 10.51 -12.37
C ALA A 233 9.89 10.69 -13.37
N ARG A 234 10.09 11.44 -14.46
CA ARG A 234 9.06 11.62 -15.50
C ARG A 234 8.77 10.30 -16.23
N ALA A 235 9.79 9.53 -16.58
CA ALA A 235 9.64 8.21 -17.19
C ALA A 235 8.81 7.28 -16.29
N ALA A 236 9.18 7.16 -15.02
CA ALA A 236 8.46 6.37 -14.02
C ALA A 236 6.97 6.76 -13.90
N LEU A 237 6.66 8.05 -13.81
CA LEU A 237 5.29 8.54 -13.67
C LEU A 237 4.46 8.38 -14.96
N LEU A 238 5.09 8.35 -16.13
CA LEU A 238 4.43 8.02 -17.40
C LEU A 238 4.19 6.50 -17.52
N THR A 239 5.11 5.66 -17.07
CA THR A 239 4.90 4.21 -16.94
C THR A 239 3.73 3.90 -15.99
N ALA A 240 3.59 4.64 -14.88
CA ALA A 240 2.44 4.54 -13.99
C ALA A 240 1.11 4.87 -14.72
N ALA A 241 1.09 5.87 -15.59
CA ALA A 241 -0.08 6.22 -16.40
C ALA A 241 -0.43 5.13 -17.43
N GLN A 242 0.58 4.53 -18.06
CA GLN A 242 0.41 3.39 -18.98
C GLN A 242 -0.15 2.17 -18.25
N ARG A 243 0.36 1.82 -17.07
CA ARG A 243 -0.17 0.74 -16.21
C ARG A 243 -1.63 0.98 -15.79
N LEU A 244 -2.05 2.24 -15.68
CA LEU A 244 -3.45 2.63 -15.40
C LEU A 244 -4.33 2.70 -16.66
N GLY A 245 -3.80 2.44 -17.86
CA GLY A 245 -4.55 2.56 -19.12
C GLY A 245 -4.97 3.98 -19.49
N LEU A 246 -4.28 5.01 -18.96
CA LEU A 246 -4.68 6.41 -19.10
C LEU A 246 -3.91 7.11 -20.22
N SER A 247 -4.64 7.63 -21.21
CA SER A 247 -4.09 8.63 -22.15
C SER A 247 -3.75 9.93 -21.42
N ALA A 248 -2.84 10.75 -21.96
CA ALA A 248 -2.36 11.98 -21.32
C ALA A 248 -3.49 12.90 -20.78
N PRO A 249 -4.57 13.21 -21.54
CA PRO A 249 -5.68 14.03 -21.00
C PRO A 249 -6.45 13.34 -19.87
N ARG A 250 -6.65 12.01 -19.95
CA ARG A 250 -7.31 11.23 -18.88
C ARG A 250 -6.44 11.15 -17.63
N PHE A 251 -5.12 11.07 -17.81
CA PHE A 251 -4.16 11.06 -16.71
C PHE A 251 -4.07 12.43 -16.02
N ALA A 252 -4.04 13.55 -16.77
CA ALA A 252 -4.12 14.90 -16.22
C ALA A 252 -5.40 15.09 -15.36
N LEU A 253 -6.56 14.62 -15.84
CA LEU A 253 -7.81 14.63 -15.07
C LEU A 253 -7.75 13.72 -13.83
N ALA A 254 -7.14 12.53 -13.94
CA ALA A 254 -6.96 11.61 -12.82
C ALA A 254 -6.05 12.19 -11.73
N LEU A 255 -4.97 12.89 -12.11
CA LEU A 255 -4.12 13.66 -11.22
C LEU A 255 -4.91 14.76 -10.51
N GLN A 256 -5.70 15.55 -11.25
CA GLN A 256 -6.55 16.60 -10.66
C GLN A 256 -7.54 16.05 -9.63
N ARG A 257 -8.26 14.96 -9.97
CA ARG A 257 -9.20 14.29 -9.04
C ARG A 257 -8.51 13.73 -7.80
N SER A 258 -7.24 13.34 -7.92
CA SER A 258 -6.40 12.85 -6.82
C SER A 258 -5.72 13.96 -6.01
N ARG A 259 -6.04 15.23 -6.26
CA ARG A 259 -5.39 16.43 -5.69
C ARG A 259 -3.89 16.58 -6.04
N LEU A 260 -3.46 15.91 -7.11
CA LEU A 260 -2.10 15.93 -7.67
C LEU A 260 -2.00 16.77 -8.96
N GLY A 261 -2.97 17.64 -9.25
CA GLY A 261 -3.06 18.39 -10.52
C GLY A 261 -1.88 19.30 -10.83
N SER A 262 -1.06 19.67 -9.84
CA SER A 262 0.21 20.38 -10.04
C SER A 262 1.26 19.55 -10.78
N LEU A 263 1.17 18.22 -10.75
CA LEU A 263 2.08 17.31 -11.44
C LEU A 263 1.85 17.27 -12.95
N ALA A 264 0.61 17.46 -13.44
CA ALA A 264 0.31 17.43 -14.89
C ALA A 264 1.17 18.45 -15.65
N LYS A 265 1.22 19.69 -15.13
CA LYS A 265 2.08 20.77 -15.66
C LYS A 265 3.58 20.42 -15.65
N LYS A 266 4.06 19.66 -14.66
CA LYS A 266 5.46 19.22 -14.56
C LYS A 266 5.79 18.07 -15.52
N LEU A 267 4.79 17.27 -15.89
CA LEU A 267 4.94 16.14 -16.83
C LEU A 267 4.74 16.56 -18.29
N GLY A 268 4.14 17.72 -18.54
CA GLY A 268 3.85 18.24 -19.88
C GLY A 268 2.62 17.62 -20.52
N ILE A 269 1.57 17.38 -19.72
CA ILE A 269 0.30 16.71 -20.10
C ILE A 269 -0.93 17.48 -19.61
#